data_AF-A0A951CIG8-F1
#
_entry.id   AF-A0A951CIG8-F1
#
_cell.length_a   1.000
_cell.length_b   1.000
_cell.length_c   1.000
_cell.angle_alpha   90.00
_cell.angle_beta   90.00
_cell.angle_gamma   90.00
#
_symmetry.space_group_name_H-M   'P 1'
#
loop_
_entity.id
_entity.type
_entity.pdbx_description
1 polymer ?
#
loop_
_entity_poly.entity_id
_entity_poly.type
_entity_poly.pdbx_seq_one_letter_code
_entity_poly.pdbx_strand_id
1 'polypeptide(L)'
;MRPDEIVAYTEALARIAASGGGPKALAAHLAQTAGGGVLLEDANWRHLTSAGSATIPASARNVVESGAPGRAQRVNAGNAGVGWLSLFGDDRAADSEILLRLTAAAIGVELARDGVSLRGHAGNFWESLLNHTFQDAAVARDEAAARGIALASQYLVIVLEVEEGPPAEIRALVTDAFRSSHGEVGSIER
;
A
#
# COMPACT_ATOMS: atom_id res chain seq x y z
N MET A 1 25.31 8.12 8.14
CA MET A 1 25.54 7.43 6.86
C MET A 1 26.32 8.35 5.96
N ARG A 2 27.44 7.88 5.42
CA ARG A 2 28.26 8.62 4.45
C ARG A 2 27.65 8.50 3.05
N PRO A 3 27.93 9.43 2.11
CA PRO A 3 27.43 9.36 0.73
C PRO A 3 27.71 8.01 0.05
N ASP A 4 28.92 7.46 0.19
CA ASP A 4 29.29 6.18 -0.44
C ASP A 4 28.48 5.00 0.12
N GLU A 5 28.10 5.04 1.40
CA GLU A 5 27.28 4.02 2.05
C GLU A 5 25.83 4.08 1.57
N ILE A 6 25.31 5.31 1.34
CA ILE A 6 23.99 5.52 0.75
C ILE A 6 23.98 4.96 -0.68
N VAL A 7 24.98 5.27 -1.48
CA VAL A 7 25.10 4.75 -2.86
C VAL A 7 25.14 3.23 -2.85
N ALA A 8 26.03 2.62 -2.06
CA ALA A 8 26.14 1.17 -1.96
C ALA A 8 24.82 0.49 -1.52
N TYR A 9 24.10 1.10 -0.58
CA TYR A 9 22.79 0.62 -0.15
C TYR A 9 21.75 0.72 -1.27
N THR A 10 21.66 1.86 -1.96
CA THR A 10 20.73 2.03 -3.09
C THR A 10 21.02 1.10 -4.26
N GLU A 11 22.30 0.83 -4.55
CA GLU A 11 22.69 -0.17 -5.55
C GLU A 11 22.25 -1.58 -5.15
N ALA A 12 22.36 -1.93 -3.87
CA ALA A 12 21.87 -3.21 -3.37
C ALA A 12 20.35 -3.34 -3.54
N LEU A 13 19.58 -2.30 -3.22
CA LEU A 13 18.12 -2.27 -3.46
C LEU A 13 17.80 -2.43 -4.95
N ALA A 14 18.53 -1.73 -5.83
CA ALA A 14 18.34 -1.82 -7.28
C ALA A 14 18.64 -3.23 -7.80
N ARG A 15 19.69 -3.91 -7.31
CA ARG A 15 19.98 -5.31 -7.65
C ARG A 15 18.88 -6.28 -7.20
N ILE A 16 18.34 -6.08 -5.99
CA ILE A 16 17.21 -6.88 -5.48
C ILE A 16 15.96 -6.69 -6.36
N ALA A 17 15.63 -5.45 -6.72
CA ALA A 17 14.51 -5.16 -7.62
C ALA A 17 14.72 -5.79 -9.01
N ALA A 18 15.91 -5.62 -9.60
CA ALA A 18 16.22 -6.16 -10.93
C ALA A 18 16.18 -7.70 -11.00
N SER A 19 16.39 -8.38 -9.87
CA SER A 19 16.29 -9.84 -9.77
C SER A 19 14.88 -10.35 -9.45
N GLY A 20 13.89 -9.46 -9.33
CA GLY A 20 12.50 -9.84 -9.00
C GLY A 20 12.31 -10.23 -7.53
N GLY A 21 13.17 -9.78 -6.62
CA GLY A 21 13.05 -10.12 -5.19
C GLY A 21 11.82 -9.53 -4.49
N GLY A 22 11.23 -8.47 -5.07
CA GLY A 22 10.01 -7.83 -4.61
C GLY A 22 10.09 -7.22 -3.19
N PRO A 23 8.94 -6.77 -2.64
CA PRO A 23 8.88 -6.07 -1.36
C PRO A 23 9.44 -6.87 -0.17
N LYS A 24 9.29 -8.19 -0.18
CA LYS A 24 9.80 -9.08 0.87
C LYS A 24 11.33 -9.10 0.92
N ALA A 25 12.01 -9.20 -0.23
CA ALA A 25 13.47 -9.19 -0.26
C ALA A 25 14.04 -7.82 0.12
N LEU A 26 13.38 -6.73 -0.30
CA LEU A 26 13.75 -5.36 0.09
C LEU A 26 13.62 -5.16 1.61
N ALA A 27 12.52 -5.62 2.21
CA ALA A 27 12.32 -5.58 3.66
C ALA A 27 13.36 -6.43 4.41
N ALA A 28 13.73 -7.60 3.87
CA ALA A 28 14.78 -8.44 4.45
C ALA A 28 16.16 -7.77 4.41
N HIS A 29 16.50 -7.09 3.32
CA HIS A 29 17.75 -6.35 3.23
C HIS A 29 17.80 -5.19 4.23
N LEU A 30 16.70 -4.45 4.41
CA LEU A 30 16.60 -3.43 5.44
C LEU A 30 16.78 -4.03 6.84
N ALA A 31 16.09 -5.13 7.16
CA ALA A 31 16.20 -5.78 8.46
C ALA A 31 17.64 -6.21 8.77
N GLN A 32 18.32 -6.77 7.76
CA GLN A 32 19.73 -7.18 7.86
C GLN A 32 20.66 -5.99 8.08
N THR A 33 20.51 -4.91 7.30
CA THR A 33 21.38 -3.74 7.37
C THR A 33 21.15 -2.92 8.64
N ALA A 34 19.89 -2.77 9.06
CA ALA A 34 19.53 -2.04 10.29
C ALA A 34 19.75 -2.86 11.56
N GLY A 35 19.90 -4.19 11.46
CA GLY A 35 20.07 -5.09 12.61
C GLY A 35 18.79 -5.25 13.44
N GLY A 36 17.62 -5.22 12.80
CA GLY A 36 16.32 -5.19 13.48
C GLY A 36 15.26 -6.06 12.82
N GLY A 37 14.01 -5.86 13.20
CA GLY A 37 12.82 -6.43 12.59
C GLY A 37 12.11 -5.39 11.72
N VAL A 38 11.58 -5.80 10.57
CA VAL A 38 10.88 -4.93 9.63
C VAL A 38 9.47 -5.46 9.43
N LEU A 39 8.48 -4.57 9.45
CA LEU A 39 7.09 -4.87 9.10
C LEU A 39 6.66 -3.98 7.93
N LEU A 40 6.10 -4.61 6.89
CA LEU A 40 5.43 -3.94 5.79
C LEU A 40 3.93 -4.21 5.89
N GLU A 41 3.15 -3.14 5.98
CA GLU A 41 1.70 -3.15 6.04
C GLU A 41 1.11 -2.38 4.85
N ASP A 42 -0.12 -2.73 4.43
CA ASP A 42 -0.87 -1.95 3.45
C ASP A 42 -1.47 -0.67 4.07
N ALA A 43 -2.20 0.11 3.26
CA ALA A 43 -2.86 1.34 3.73
C ALA A 43 -3.92 1.10 4.82
N ASN A 44 -4.42 -0.13 4.97
CA ASN A 44 -5.41 -0.55 5.95
C ASN A 44 -4.79 -1.23 7.18
N TRP A 45 -3.46 -1.20 7.32
CA TRP A 45 -2.71 -1.86 8.40
C TRP A 45 -2.81 -3.38 8.38
N ARG A 46 -3.03 -3.98 7.21
CA ARG A 46 -2.93 -5.43 7.02
C ARG A 46 -1.48 -5.80 6.77
N HIS A 47 -1.04 -6.87 7.41
CA HIS A 47 0.32 -7.38 7.26
C HIS A 47 0.55 -7.91 5.84
N LEU A 48 1.50 -7.33 5.12
CA LEU A 48 1.94 -7.82 3.81
C LEU A 48 3.15 -8.75 3.94
N THR A 49 4.18 -8.31 4.66
CA THR A 49 5.36 -9.13 4.96
C THR A 49 6.12 -8.61 6.16
N SER A 50 6.92 -9.47 6.78
CA SER A 50 7.87 -9.11 7.82
C SER A 50 9.22 -9.77 7.57
N ALA A 51 10.28 -9.20 8.13
CA ALA A 51 11.63 -9.76 8.05
C ALA A 51 12.48 -9.39 9.27
N GLY A 52 13.58 -10.11 9.48
CA GLY A 52 14.50 -9.88 10.60
C GLY A 52 14.23 -10.77 11.80
N SER A 53 14.99 -10.55 12.87
CA SER A 53 15.01 -11.39 14.08
C SER A 53 14.47 -10.69 15.32
N ALA A 54 14.16 -9.38 15.26
CA ALA A 54 13.57 -8.68 16.39
C ALA A 54 12.10 -9.10 16.60
N THR A 55 11.56 -8.82 17.79
CA THR A 55 10.14 -8.99 18.05
C THR A 55 9.35 -7.96 17.24
N ILE A 56 8.44 -8.44 16.38
CA ILE A 56 7.61 -7.60 15.51
C ILE A 56 6.16 -7.68 16.04
N PRO A 57 5.51 -6.55 16.34
CA PRO A 57 4.12 -6.54 16.79
C PRO A 57 3.17 -6.93 15.64
N ALA A 58 1.91 -7.24 15.99
CA ALA A 58 0.88 -7.55 14.99
C ALA A 58 0.53 -6.37 14.07
N SER A 59 0.81 -5.13 14.51
CA SER A 59 0.70 -3.92 13.68
C SER A 59 1.64 -2.83 14.18
N ALA A 60 2.13 -1.99 13.26
CA ALA A 60 2.93 -0.82 13.59
C ALA A 60 2.11 0.46 13.79
N ARG A 61 0.76 0.42 13.72
CA ARG A 61 -0.09 1.62 13.79
C ARG A 61 0.26 2.54 14.96
N ASN A 62 0.42 1.97 16.16
CA ASN A 62 0.74 2.74 17.36
C ASN A 62 2.11 3.44 17.27
N VAL A 63 3.08 2.88 16.52
CA VAL A 63 4.41 3.49 16.30
C VAL A 63 4.32 4.70 15.38
N VAL A 64 3.45 4.62 14.36
CA VAL A 64 3.19 5.73 13.45
C VAL A 64 2.44 6.84 14.16
N GLU A 65 1.41 6.49 14.93
CA GLU A 65 0.61 7.44 15.71
C GLU A 65 1.44 8.14 16.80
N SER A 66 2.40 7.44 17.41
CA SER A 66 3.33 8.06 18.36
C SER A 66 4.34 9.01 17.70
N GLY A 67 4.42 9.02 16.36
CA GLY A 67 5.34 9.88 15.60
C GLY A 67 6.81 9.57 15.87
N ALA A 68 7.16 8.33 16.22
CA ALA A 68 8.53 7.97 16.57
C ALA A 68 9.44 8.11 15.33
N PRO A 69 10.36 9.09 15.29
CA PRO A 69 11.19 9.33 14.12
C PRO A 69 12.11 8.14 13.85
N GLY A 70 12.34 7.83 12.57
CA GLY A 70 13.21 6.71 12.17
C GLY A 70 12.67 5.31 12.54
N ARG A 71 11.39 5.20 12.91
CA ARG A 71 10.73 3.92 13.22
C ARG A 71 9.67 3.51 12.20
N ALA A 72 9.12 4.45 11.45
CA ALA A 72 8.16 4.16 10.40
C ALA A 72 8.25 5.16 9.25
N GLN A 73 7.95 4.68 8.05
CA GLN A 73 7.96 5.47 6.82
C GLN A 73 6.78 5.08 5.94
N ARG A 74 6.06 6.09 5.44
CA ARG A 74 4.99 5.87 4.47
C ARG A 74 5.57 5.38 3.14
N VAL A 75 4.99 4.32 2.60
CA VAL A 75 5.31 3.80 1.27
C VAL A 75 4.39 4.47 0.25
N ASN A 76 4.97 5.13 -0.74
CA ASN A 76 4.22 5.80 -1.80
C ASN A 76 4.56 5.22 -3.17
N ALA A 77 3.53 4.95 -3.98
CA ALA A 77 3.64 4.63 -5.39
C ALA A 77 3.25 5.89 -6.20
N GLY A 78 4.25 6.70 -6.58
CA GLY A 78 4.00 8.06 -7.06
C GLY A 78 3.31 8.90 -5.96
N ASN A 79 2.14 9.47 -6.25
CA ASN A 79 1.37 10.27 -5.28
C ASN A 79 0.43 9.45 -4.38
N ALA A 80 0.28 8.15 -4.62
CA ALA A 80 -0.61 7.31 -3.82
C ALA A 80 0.13 6.67 -2.65
N GLY A 81 -0.38 6.83 -1.44
CA GLY A 81 0.09 6.05 -0.29
C GLY A 81 -0.44 4.63 -0.36
N VAL A 82 0.46 3.66 -0.42
CA VAL A 82 0.10 2.24 -0.59
C VAL A 82 0.33 1.42 0.68
N GLY A 83 1.01 1.98 1.69
CA GLY A 83 1.23 1.29 2.95
C GLY A 83 2.26 1.96 3.85
N TRP A 84 2.75 1.18 4.81
CA TRP A 84 3.71 1.60 5.83
C TRP A 84 4.83 0.58 5.99
N LEU A 85 6.05 1.09 6.10
CA LEU A 85 7.25 0.31 6.41
C LEU A 85 7.76 0.72 7.78
N SER A 86 7.88 -0.24 8.70
CA SER A 86 8.23 0.03 10.10
C SER A 86 9.41 -0.83 10.56
N LEU A 87 10.24 -0.28 11.45
CA LEU A 87 11.46 -0.88 11.98
C LEU A 87 11.40 -1.04 13.50
N PHE A 88 11.71 -2.25 13.97
CA PHE A 88 11.69 -2.68 15.36
C PHE A 88 13.06 -3.21 15.79
N GLY A 89 13.37 -3.16 17.09
CA GLY A 89 14.67 -3.61 17.61
C GLY A 89 15.66 -2.48 17.84
N ASP A 90 16.94 -2.84 17.96
CA ASP A 90 18.00 -2.05 18.59
C ASP A 90 18.20 -0.66 17.96
N ASP A 91 18.42 0.34 18.82
CA ASP A 91 18.63 1.76 18.51
C ASP A 91 19.99 2.04 17.84
N ARG A 92 20.36 1.29 16.80
CA ARG A 92 21.41 1.72 15.85
C ARG A 92 20.89 2.83 14.94
N ALA A 93 20.33 3.85 15.59
CA ALA A 93 19.36 4.82 15.12
C ALA A 93 19.96 6.04 14.42
N ALA A 94 21.27 6.08 14.17
CA ALA A 94 21.85 7.23 13.46
C ALA A 94 21.35 7.28 12.00
N ASP A 95 21.14 6.12 11.39
CA ASP A 95 20.87 5.99 9.95
C ASP A 95 19.56 5.26 9.61
N SER A 96 18.77 4.88 10.61
CA SER A 96 17.53 4.13 10.40
C SER A 96 16.52 4.90 9.54
N GLU A 97 16.43 6.22 9.71
CA GLU A 97 15.53 7.06 8.93
C GLU A 97 15.88 7.04 7.42
N ILE A 98 17.16 7.20 7.07
CA ILE A 98 17.57 7.22 5.66
C ILE A 98 17.40 5.83 5.03
N LEU A 99 17.75 4.76 5.76
CA LEU A 99 17.54 3.38 5.30
C LEU A 99 16.04 3.10 5.06
N LEU A 100 15.18 3.47 6.01
CA LEU A 100 13.72 3.36 5.89
C LEU A 100 13.18 4.13 4.68
N ARG A 101 13.62 5.38 4.49
CA ARG A 101 13.20 6.23 3.36
C ARG A 101 13.59 5.62 2.01
N LEU A 102 14.83 5.14 1.88
CA LEU A 102 15.33 4.53 0.65
C LEU A 102 14.60 3.21 0.35
N THR A 103 14.42 2.36 1.35
CA THR A 103 13.70 1.09 1.18
C THR A 103 12.21 1.31 0.89
N ALA A 104 11.55 2.24 1.58
CA ALA A 104 10.14 2.56 1.31
C ALA A 104 9.95 3.12 -0.10
N ALA A 105 10.89 3.93 -0.60
CA ALA A 105 10.87 4.41 -1.98
C ALA A 105 11.05 3.25 -2.98
N ALA A 106 12.00 2.34 -2.74
CA ALA A 106 12.22 1.17 -3.60
C ALA A 106 10.99 0.24 -3.63
N ILE A 107 10.40 -0.05 -2.46
CA ILE A 107 9.15 -0.82 -2.37
C ILE A 107 8.02 -0.09 -3.11
N GLY A 108 7.91 1.22 -2.95
CA GLY A 108 6.92 2.03 -3.66
C GLY A 108 7.04 1.96 -5.17
N VAL A 109 8.27 1.92 -5.71
CA VAL A 109 8.54 1.71 -7.13
C VAL A 109 8.15 0.30 -7.57
N GLU A 110 8.52 -0.74 -6.82
CA GLU A 110 8.16 -2.13 -7.16
C GLU A 110 6.64 -2.33 -7.12
N LEU A 111 5.97 -1.85 -6.06
CA LEU A 111 4.51 -1.85 -5.98
C LEU A 111 3.85 -0.98 -7.06
N ALA A 112 4.52 0.06 -7.55
CA ALA A 112 4.03 0.83 -8.68
C ALA A 112 4.21 0.07 -10.00
N ARG A 113 5.28 -0.72 -10.17
CA ARG A 113 5.50 -1.55 -11.37
C ARG A 113 4.51 -2.71 -11.42
N ASP A 114 4.33 -3.38 -10.30
CA ASP A 114 3.27 -4.37 -10.10
C ASP A 114 1.89 -3.67 -10.17
N GLY A 115 1.80 -2.41 -9.73
CA GLY A 115 0.59 -1.62 -9.66
C GLY A 115 0.19 -0.85 -10.92
N VAL A 116 1.05 -0.74 -11.94
CA VAL A 116 0.61 -0.49 -13.33
C VAL A 116 -0.32 -1.64 -13.74
N SER A 117 -0.14 -2.82 -13.16
CA SER A 117 -1.09 -3.94 -13.19
C SER A 117 -2.11 -3.96 -12.02
N LEU A 118 -2.28 -2.91 -11.21
CA LEU A 118 -3.33 -2.86 -10.15
C LEU A 118 -4.25 -1.64 -10.26
N ARG A 119 -3.73 -0.43 -10.54
CA ARG A 119 -4.58 0.74 -10.83
C ARG A 119 -5.32 0.63 -12.16
N GLY A 120 -4.65 0.08 -13.18
CA GLY A 120 -5.34 -0.34 -14.40
C GLY A 120 -6.37 -1.45 -14.13
N HIS A 121 -6.12 -2.32 -13.15
CA HIS A 121 -7.00 -3.47 -12.87
C HIS A 121 -8.21 -3.11 -12.00
N ALA A 122 -8.07 -2.19 -11.04
CA ALA A 122 -9.22 -1.68 -10.28
C ALA A 122 -10.13 -0.81 -11.16
N GLY A 123 -9.55 0.06 -11.99
CA GLY A 123 -10.32 0.82 -13.00
C GLY A 123 -11.10 -0.09 -13.93
N ASN A 124 -10.41 -1.07 -14.53
CA ASN A 124 -11.04 -2.06 -15.40
C ASN A 124 -12.07 -2.92 -14.67
N PHE A 125 -11.91 -3.18 -13.37
CA PHE A 125 -12.88 -3.93 -12.57
C PHE A 125 -14.18 -3.15 -12.43
N TRP A 126 -14.10 -1.90 -11.96
CA TRP A 126 -15.28 -1.06 -11.79
C TRP A 126 -15.97 -0.79 -13.13
N GLU A 127 -15.20 -0.57 -14.20
CA GLU A 127 -15.76 -0.42 -15.55
C GLU A 127 -16.44 -1.71 -16.05
N SER A 128 -15.84 -2.87 -15.83
CA SER A 128 -16.43 -4.19 -16.12
C SER A 128 -17.73 -4.40 -15.33
N LEU A 129 -17.72 -4.03 -14.05
CA LEU A 129 -18.88 -4.12 -13.16
C LEU A 129 -20.02 -3.21 -13.63
N LEU A 130 -19.69 -1.97 -14.01
CA LEU A 130 -20.64 -0.97 -14.52
C LEU A 130 -21.23 -1.36 -15.88
N ASN A 131 -20.43 -1.97 -16.75
CA ASN A 131 -20.86 -2.43 -18.07
C ASN A 131 -21.51 -3.82 -18.04
N HIS A 132 -21.80 -4.38 -16.85
CA HIS A 132 -22.41 -5.69 -16.66
C HIS A 132 -21.67 -6.84 -17.39
N THR A 133 -20.33 -6.80 -17.44
CA THR A 133 -19.55 -7.82 -18.16
C THR A 133 -19.40 -9.13 -17.38
N PHE A 134 -19.69 -9.12 -16.07
CA PHE A 134 -19.69 -10.32 -15.24
C PHE A 134 -21.00 -11.09 -15.37
N GLN A 135 -20.90 -12.42 -15.48
CA GLN A 135 -22.06 -13.30 -15.63
C GLN A 135 -22.96 -13.31 -14.39
N ASP A 136 -22.37 -13.22 -13.20
CA ASP A 136 -23.09 -13.14 -11.93
C ASP A 136 -22.27 -12.44 -10.82
N ALA A 137 -22.89 -12.24 -9.66
CA ALA A 137 -22.28 -11.58 -8.51
C ALA A 137 -21.19 -12.43 -7.82
N ALA A 138 -21.14 -13.74 -8.04
CA ALA A 138 -20.07 -14.58 -7.52
C ALA A 138 -18.78 -14.34 -8.31
N VAL A 139 -18.87 -14.35 -9.64
CA VAL A 139 -17.74 -14.05 -10.55
C VAL A 139 -17.20 -12.65 -10.28
N ALA A 140 -18.08 -11.65 -10.09
CA ALA A 140 -17.65 -10.30 -9.75
C ALA A 140 -16.89 -10.22 -8.40
N ARG A 141 -17.31 -11.00 -7.39
CA ARG A 141 -16.62 -11.05 -6.09
C ARG A 141 -15.27 -11.76 -6.18
N ASP A 142 -15.19 -12.85 -6.93
CA ASP A 142 -13.95 -13.58 -7.12
C ASP A 142 -12.92 -12.71 -7.85
N GLU A 143 -13.37 -11.97 -8.88
CA GLU A 143 -12.53 -11.02 -9.61
C GLU A 143 -12.13 -9.82 -8.73
N ALA A 144 -13.05 -9.31 -7.91
CA ALA A 144 -12.74 -8.27 -6.94
C ALA A 144 -11.66 -8.73 -5.94
N ALA A 145 -11.82 -9.92 -5.37
CA ALA A 145 -10.89 -10.51 -4.42
C ALA A 145 -9.50 -10.73 -5.05
N ALA A 146 -9.45 -11.24 -6.28
CA ALA A 146 -8.21 -11.41 -7.05
C ALA A 146 -7.48 -10.08 -7.28
N ARG A 147 -8.22 -8.96 -7.32
CA ARG A 147 -7.70 -7.59 -7.50
C ARG A 147 -7.53 -6.83 -6.18
N GLY A 148 -7.71 -7.49 -5.03
CA GLY A 148 -7.60 -6.87 -3.71
C GLY A 148 -8.73 -5.89 -3.35
N ILE A 149 -9.85 -5.95 -4.08
CA ILE A 149 -11.04 -5.13 -3.86
C ILE A 149 -11.98 -5.92 -2.94
N ALA A 150 -12.30 -5.33 -1.78
CA ALA A 150 -13.31 -5.89 -0.90
C ALA A 150 -14.70 -5.54 -1.44
N LEU A 151 -15.38 -6.54 -2.02
CA LEU A 151 -16.77 -6.41 -2.45
C LEU A 151 -17.70 -7.07 -1.43
N ALA A 152 -18.68 -6.33 -0.95
CA ALA A 152 -19.66 -6.85 0.01
C ALA A 152 -20.46 -8.02 -0.58
N SER A 153 -20.98 -8.90 0.29
CA SER A 153 -21.84 -10.02 -0.12
C SER A 153 -23.10 -9.56 -0.86
N GLN A 154 -23.57 -8.35 -0.52
CA GLN A 154 -24.63 -7.63 -1.22
C GLN A 154 -24.11 -6.22 -1.51
N TYR A 155 -24.19 -5.79 -2.76
CA TYR A 155 -23.74 -4.48 -3.19
C TYR A 155 -24.76 -3.87 -4.16
N LEU A 156 -24.82 -2.54 -4.18
CA LEU A 156 -25.57 -1.76 -5.15
C LEU A 156 -24.57 -0.91 -5.94
N VAL A 157 -24.70 -0.92 -7.26
CA VAL A 157 -23.90 -0.04 -8.13
C VAL A 157 -24.75 1.18 -8.46
N ILE A 158 -24.22 2.37 -8.18
CA ILE A 158 -24.89 3.64 -8.43
C ILE A 158 -23.99 4.46 -9.35
N VAL A 159 -24.54 4.91 -10.47
CA VAL A 159 -23.87 5.87 -11.37
C VAL A 159 -24.45 7.24 -11.10
N LEU A 160 -23.58 8.21 -10.90
CA LEU A 160 -23.96 9.60 -10.65
C LEU A 160 -23.37 10.46 -11.76
N GLU A 161 -24.25 11.11 -12.51
CA GLU A 161 -23.86 12.14 -13.46
C GLU A 161 -23.85 13.48 -12.74
N VAL A 162 -22.75 14.22 -12.89
CA VAL A 162 -22.57 15.53 -12.30
C VAL A 162 -22.68 16.56 -13.40
N GLU A 163 -23.73 17.37 -13.37
CA GLU A 163 -23.89 18.49 -14.32
C GLU A 163 -23.01 19.69 -13.93
N GLU A 164 -22.92 20.02 -12.64
CA GLU A 164 -22.13 21.14 -12.13
C GLU A 164 -21.51 20.84 -10.75
N GLY A 165 -20.29 21.33 -10.50
CA GLY A 165 -19.59 21.24 -9.21
C GLY A 165 -18.27 20.45 -9.26
N PRO A 166 -17.38 20.63 -8.26
CA PRO A 166 -16.10 19.92 -8.23
C PRO A 166 -16.30 18.45 -7.84
N PRO A 167 -15.73 17.48 -8.60
CA PRO A 167 -15.93 16.04 -8.37
C PRO A 167 -15.60 15.57 -6.94
N ALA A 168 -14.63 16.21 -6.29
CA ALA A 168 -14.23 15.90 -4.92
C ALA A 168 -15.33 16.17 -3.88
N GLU A 169 -16.11 17.25 -4.03
CA GLU A 169 -17.18 17.59 -3.09
C GLU A 169 -18.36 16.64 -3.22
N ILE A 170 -18.70 16.28 -4.46
CA ILE A 170 -19.77 15.33 -4.74
C ILE A 170 -19.38 13.94 -4.23
N ARG A 171 -18.13 13.53 -4.41
CA ARG A 171 -17.62 12.29 -3.82
C ARG A 171 -17.75 12.28 -2.30
N ALA A 172 -17.43 13.39 -1.64
CA ALA A 172 -17.58 13.51 -0.19
C ALA A 172 -19.06 13.37 0.23
N LEU A 173 -19.96 14.07 -0.46
CA LEU A 173 -21.41 13.99 -0.28
C LEU A 173 -21.97 12.58 -0.46
N VAL A 174 -21.55 11.89 -1.52
CA VAL A 174 -21.98 10.53 -1.85
C VAL A 174 -21.45 9.53 -0.83
N THR A 175 -20.17 9.67 -0.48
CA THR A 175 -19.54 8.83 0.55
C THR A 175 -20.25 8.99 1.89
N ASP A 176 -20.71 10.19 2.22
CA ASP A 176 -21.45 10.47 3.45
C ASP A 176 -22.89 9.97 3.38
N ALA A 177 -23.60 10.20 2.27
CA ALA A 177 -24.97 9.76 2.06
C ALA A 177 -25.13 8.23 2.04
N PHE A 178 -24.14 7.52 1.50
CA PHE A 178 -24.12 6.05 1.43
C PHE A 178 -23.26 5.41 2.52
N ARG A 179 -22.73 6.20 3.47
CA ARG A 179 -22.01 5.66 4.62
C ARG A 179 -23.00 4.89 5.48
N SER A 180 -22.96 3.56 5.41
CA SER A 180 -23.65 2.72 6.39
C SER A 180 -22.66 2.26 7.46
N SER A 181 -23.17 1.92 8.65
CA SER A 181 -22.37 1.36 9.75
C SER A 181 -21.74 -0.01 9.42
N HIS A 182 -22.02 -0.60 8.24
CA HIS A 182 -21.69 -1.98 7.90
C HIS A 182 -21.16 -2.19 6.47
N GLY A 183 -20.82 -1.14 5.71
CA GLY A 183 -20.37 -1.30 4.31
C GLY A 183 -19.26 -0.32 3.90
N GLU A 184 -18.30 -0.82 3.12
CA GLU A 184 -17.27 0.01 2.47
C GLU A 184 -17.82 0.61 1.17
N VAL A 185 -17.53 1.89 0.92
CA VAL A 185 -17.93 2.61 -0.30
C VAL A 185 -16.71 2.73 -1.22
N GLY A 186 -16.82 2.20 -2.44
CA GLY A 186 -15.85 2.40 -3.52
C GLY A 186 -16.34 3.46 -4.51
N SER A 187 -15.44 4.27 -5.08
CA SER A 187 -15.78 5.27 -6.10
C SER A 187 -14.79 5.25 -7.26
N ILE A 188 -15.29 5.41 -8.49
CA ILE A 188 -14.48 5.64 -9.69
C ILE A 188 -14.99 6.91 -10.39
N GLU A 189 -14.08 7.73 -10.91
CA GLU A 189 -14.40 8.89 -11.75
C GLU A 189 -14.04 8.54 -13.20
N ARG A 190 -14.92 8.88 -14.14
CA ARG A 190 -14.67 8.84 -15.59
C ARG A 190 -14.27 10.22 -16.08
#